data_AF-A0A6J4N2P2-F1
#
_entry.id   AF-A0A6J4N2P2-F1
#
_cell.length_a   1.000
_cell.length_b   1.000
_cell.length_c   1.000
_cell.angle_alpha   90.00
_cell.angle_beta   90.00
_cell.angle_gamma   90.00
#
_symmetry.space_group_name_H-M   'P 1'
#
loop_
_entity.id
_entity.type
_entity.pdbx_description
1 polymer ?
#
loop_
_entity_poly.entity_id
_entity_poly.type
_entity_poly.pdbx_seq_one_letter_code
_entity_poly.pdbx_strand_id
1 'polypeptide(L)'
;MSEKQPNEPRGFSSFADWCRHIDSLSQQARHTVKVLLKKAGTDDAQEAEQILSRMTELDLCHTRISDISFLGSLTNLTTLDLSRNQISDISFLGSPTNPTT
;
A
#
# COMPACT_ATOMS: atom_id res chain seq x y z
N MET A 1 -6.10 3.97 -24.83
CA MET A 1 -5.78 5.01 -23.83
C MET A 1 -5.71 4.31 -22.49
N SER A 2 -4.50 3.95 -22.06
CA SER A 2 -4.29 3.32 -20.76
C SER A 2 -4.52 4.38 -19.71
N GLU A 3 -5.57 4.22 -18.90
CA GLU A 3 -5.80 5.07 -17.74
C GLU A 3 -4.56 4.98 -16.85
N LYS A 4 -3.84 6.09 -16.74
CA LYS A 4 -2.83 6.27 -15.69
C LYS A 4 -3.59 6.16 -14.37
N GLN A 5 -3.14 5.26 -13.50
CA GLN A 5 -3.69 5.06 -12.16
C GLN A 5 -3.97 6.41 -11.50
N PRO A 6 -5.24 6.75 -11.21
CA PRO A 6 -5.61 8.06 -10.66
C PRO A 6 -5.22 8.26 -9.18
N ASN A 7 -4.53 7.29 -8.57
CA ASN A 7 -4.36 7.23 -7.11
C ASN A 7 -2.93 7.46 -6.60
N GLU A 8 -1.92 7.62 -7.46
CA GLU A 8 -0.60 8.08 -7.05
C GLU A 8 -0.43 9.57 -7.38
N PRO A 9 -0.69 10.50 -6.45
CA PRO A 9 -0.13 11.83 -6.59
C PRO A 9 1.39 11.69 -6.63
N ARG A 10 2.01 12.30 -7.64
CA ARG A 10 3.47 12.24 -7.86
C ARG A 10 4.18 12.64 -6.56
N GLY A 11 4.92 11.72 -5.94
CA GLY A 11 5.85 12.04 -4.85
C GLY A 11 5.56 11.45 -3.47
N PHE A 12 4.67 10.47 -3.32
CA PHE A 12 4.61 9.71 -2.06
C PHE A 12 5.72 8.66 -2.04
N SER A 13 6.67 8.80 -1.12
CA SER A 13 7.80 7.88 -0.98
C SER A 13 7.79 7.10 0.34
N SER A 14 6.93 7.48 1.30
CA SER A 14 6.82 6.84 2.60
C SER A 14 5.38 6.69 3.10
N PHE A 15 5.12 5.82 4.08
CA PHE A 15 3.78 5.68 4.70
C PHE A 15 3.29 6.98 5.32
N ALA A 16 4.19 7.73 5.95
CA ALA A 16 3.86 9.02 6.52
C ALA A 16 3.42 10.03 5.45
N ASP A 17 3.92 9.95 4.20
CA ASP A 17 3.39 10.78 3.10
C ASP A 17 1.92 10.48 2.82
N TRP A 18 1.55 9.20 2.76
CA TRP A 18 0.17 8.76 2.52
C TRP A 18 -0.76 9.20 3.65
N CYS A 19 -0.31 9.10 4.91
CA CYS A 19 -1.09 9.56 6.06
C CYS A 19 -1.27 11.09 6.05
N ARG A 20 -0.21 11.86 5.72
CA ARG A 20 -0.29 13.34 5.63
C ARG A 20 -1.27 13.84 4.59
N HIS A 21 -1.52 13.06 3.55
CA HIS A 21 -2.41 13.42 2.45
C HIS A 21 -3.71 12.61 2.45
N ILE A 22 -4.07 12.00 3.57
CA ILE A 22 -5.20 11.07 3.67
C ILE A 22 -6.51 11.65 3.11
N ASP A 23 -6.74 12.96 3.26
CA ASP A 23 -7.94 13.63 2.75
C ASP A 23 -7.97 13.74 1.22
N SER A 24 -6.80 13.75 0.58
CA SER A 24 -6.65 13.81 -0.88
C SER A 24 -6.64 12.42 -1.55
N LEU A 25 -6.57 11.36 -0.76
CA LEU A 25 -6.58 9.98 -1.26
C LEU A 25 -7.96 9.56 -1.77
N SER A 26 -7.99 8.56 -2.66
CA SER A 26 -9.21 7.85 -3.01
C SER A 26 -9.79 7.12 -1.78
N GLN A 27 -11.06 6.72 -1.84
CA GLN A 27 -11.67 5.95 -0.74
C GLN A 27 -10.93 4.63 -0.50
N GLN A 28 -10.47 4.00 -1.57
CA GLN A 28 -9.74 2.73 -1.55
C GLN A 28 -8.38 2.91 -0.88
N ALA A 29 -7.61 3.92 -1.31
CA ALA A 29 -6.31 4.24 -0.70
C ALA A 29 -6.43 4.62 0.78
N ARG A 30 -7.43 5.44 1.15
CA ARG A 30 -7.71 5.75 2.56
C ARG A 30 -8.00 4.50 3.38
N HIS A 31 -8.76 3.56 2.82
CA HIS A 31 -9.09 2.31 3.50
C HIS A 31 -7.82 1.50 3.79
N THR A 32 -6.94 1.36 2.80
CA THR A 32 -5.64 0.66 2.97
C THR A 32 -4.79 1.32 4.04
N VAL A 33 -4.65 2.65 4.04
CA VAL A 33 -3.91 3.38 5.09
C VAL A 33 -4.48 3.09 6.49
N LYS A 34 -5.81 3.14 6.63
CA LYS A 34 -6.48 2.85 7.91
C LYS A 34 -6.28 1.41 8.37
N VAL A 35 -6.28 0.45 7.46
CA VAL A 35 -6.00 -0.96 7.79
C VAL A 35 -4.56 -1.10 8.33
N LEU A 36 -3.60 -0.40 7.72
CA LEU A 36 -2.20 -0.48 8.11
C LEU A 36 -1.91 0.21 9.44
N LEU A 37 -2.54 1.35 9.73
CA LEU A 37 -2.50 1.96 11.06
C LEU A 37 -2.99 0.97 12.13
N LYS A 38 -4.11 0.29 11.88
CA LYS A 38 -4.62 -0.76 12.78
C LYS A 38 -3.66 -1.94 12.93
N LYS A 39 -2.97 -2.33 11.86
CA LYS A 39 -1.97 -3.42 11.90
C LYS A 39 -0.71 -3.02 12.66
N ALA A 40 -0.29 -1.75 12.53
CA ALA A 40 0.79 -1.18 13.33
C ALA A 40 0.39 -0.94 14.79
N GLY A 41 -0.91 -0.87 15.09
CA GLY A 41 -1.43 -0.65 16.45
C GLY A 41 -1.31 0.80 16.91
N THR A 42 -1.16 1.75 15.98
CA THR A 42 -1.01 3.18 16.27
C THR A 42 -1.73 4.02 15.22
N ASP A 43 -2.19 5.19 15.63
CA ASP A 43 -2.73 6.22 14.73
C ASP A 43 -1.64 7.24 14.32
N ASP A 44 -0.45 7.17 14.93
CA ASP A 44 0.69 8.02 14.56
C ASP A 44 1.36 7.49 13.29
N ALA A 45 1.42 8.34 12.26
CA ALA A 45 1.89 7.95 10.94
C ALA A 45 3.39 7.61 10.92
N GLN A 46 4.18 8.33 11.70
CA GLN A 46 5.63 8.17 11.77
C GLN A 46 5.99 6.90 12.55
N GLU A 47 5.30 6.64 13.65
CA GLU A 47 5.43 5.40 14.41
C GLU A 47 5.02 4.19 13.57
N ALA A 48 3.86 4.28 12.90
CA ALA A 48 3.40 3.22 12.01
C ALA A 48 4.40 2.94 10.89
N GLU A 49 5.00 3.98 10.29
CA GLU A 49 6.05 3.80 9.28
C GLU A 49 7.26 3.02 9.83
N GLN A 50 7.73 3.36 11.03
CA GLN A 50 8.84 2.67 11.67
C GLN A 50 8.52 1.21 12.01
N ILE A 51 7.27 0.92 12.39
CA ILE A 51 6.81 -0.44 12.68
C ILE A 51 6.73 -1.23 11.37
N LEU A 52 5.97 -0.74 10.39
CA LEU A 52 5.70 -1.43 9.12
C LEU A 52 6.97 -1.66 8.32
N SER A 53 7.92 -0.70 8.31
CA SER A 53 9.20 -0.84 7.61
C SER A 53 10.10 -1.93 8.19
N ARG A 54 9.85 -2.41 9.41
CA ARG A 54 10.62 -3.49 10.06
C ARG A 54 9.91 -4.83 9.99
N MET A 55 8.65 -4.86 9.54
CA MET A 55 7.90 -6.11 9.43
C MET A 55 8.46 -6.96 8.30
N THR A 56 8.66 -8.24 8.59
CA THR A 56 8.98 -9.28 7.59
C THR A 56 7.72 -10.01 7.14
N GLU A 57 6.68 -10.03 7.97
CA GLU A 57 5.42 -10.70 7.69
C GLU A 57 4.25 -9.73 7.90
N LEU A 58 3.34 -9.66 6.93
CA LEU A 58 2.14 -8.83 7.02
C LEU A 58 0.93 -9.60 6.52
N ASP A 59 0.01 -9.89 7.45
CA ASP A 59 -1.29 -10.49 7.14
C ASP A 59 -2.35 -9.41 6.93
N LEU A 60 -2.85 -9.29 5.70
CA LEU A 60 -3.97 -8.44 5.31
C LEU A 60 -5.15 -9.26 4.77
N CYS A 61 -5.24 -10.55 5.12
CA CYS A 61 -6.31 -11.44 4.72
C CYS A 61 -7.67 -10.87 5.13
N HIS A 62 -8.63 -10.90 4.21
CA HIS A 62 -10.02 -10.52 4.45
C HIS A 62 -10.23 -9.08 4.98
N THR A 63 -9.38 -8.14 4.56
CA THR A 63 -9.45 -6.73 5.01
C THR A 63 -10.21 -5.82 4.04
N ARG A 64 -10.75 -6.35 2.93
CA ARG A 64 -11.45 -5.60 1.88
C ARG A 64 -10.57 -4.56 1.18
N ILE A 65 -9.27 -4.77 1.14
CA ILE A 65 -8.34 -3.93 0.38
C ILE A 65 -8.60 -4.11 -1.11
N SER A 66 -8.52 -3.02 -1.86
CA SER A 66 -8.57 -3.02 -3.32
C SER A 66 -7.43 -2.23 -3.96
N ASP A 67 -6.84 -1.28 -3.22
CA ASP A 67 -5.69 -0.47 -3.64
C ASP A 67 -4.47 -0.86 -2.78
N ILE A 68 -3.45 -1.39 -3.43
CA ILE A 68 -2.21 -1.88 -2.80
C ILE A 68 -0.99 -1.05 -3.18
N SER A 69 -1.17 0.11 -3.83
CA SER A 69 -0.06 0.93 -4.34
C SER A 69 0.93 1.36 -3.24
N PHE A 70 0.45 1.47 -2.01
CA PHE A 70 1.27 1.78 -0.85
C PHE A 70 2.29 0.67 -0.47
N LEU A 71 1.99 -0.61 -0.74
CA LEU A 71 2.80 -1.73 -0.23
C LEU A 71 4.25 -1.72 -0.74
N GLY A 72 4.56 -0.93 -1.77
CA GLY A 72 5.91 -0.76 -2.30
C GLY A 72 6.93 -0.13 -1.40
N SER A 73 6.50 0.70 -0.45
CA SER A 73 7.42 1.28 0.51
C SER A 73 7.81 0.29 1.61
N LEU A 74 7.16 -0.88 1.70
CA LEU A 74 7.43 -1.91 2.71
C LEU A 74 8.49 -2.90 2.23
N THR A 75 9.71 -2.42 2.03
CA THR A 75 10.81 -3.15 1.36
C THR A 75 11.35 -4.36 2.11
N ASN A 76 11.07 -4.48 3.41
CA ASN A 76 11.54 -5.60 4.24
C ASN A 76 10.55 -6.77 4.33
N LEU A 77 9.36 -6.67 3.71
CA LEU A 77 8.38 -7.76 3.73
C LEU A 77 8.86 -8.97 2.92
N THR A 78 8.96 -10.11 3.58
CA THR A 78 9.24 -11.43 2.99
C THR A 78 7.98 -12.27 2.84
N THR A 79 6.92 -11.94 3.58
CA THR A 79 5.64 -12.64 3.53
C THR A 79 4.50 -11.66 3.60
N LEU A 80 3.56 -11.77 2.67
CA LEU A 80 2.40 -10.89 2.54
C LEU A 80 1.18 -11.73 2.17
N ASP A 81 0.19 -11.79 3.05
CA ASP A 81 -1.10 -12.42 2.76
C ASP A 81 -2.13 -11.37 2.36
N LEU A 82 -2.55 -11.40 1.10
CA LEU A 82 -3.60 -10.56 0.53
C LEU A 82 -4.87 -11.35 0.17
N SER A 83 -5.00 -12.59 0.63
CA SER A 83 -6.12 -13.45 0.29
C SER A 83 -7.46 -12.85 0.76
N ARG A 84 -8.54 -13.16 0.02
CA ARG A 84 -9.91 -12.71 0.32
C ARG A 84 -10.07 -11.17 0.37
N ASN A 85 -9.31 -10.46 -0.45
CA ASN A 85 -9.46 -9.02 -0.70
C ASN A 85 -10.18 -8.75 -2.05
N GLN A 86 -10.29 -7.47 -2.43
CA GLN A 86 -10.97 -6.98 -3.64
C GLN A 86 -9.96 -6.34 -4.61
N ILE A 87 -8.77 -6.91 -4.68
CA ILE A 87 -7.67 -6.42 -5.52
C ILE A 87 -7.90 -6.91 -6.95
N SER A 88 -8.06 -5.97 -7.87
CA SER A 88 -8.19 -6.25 -9.31
C SER A 88 -6.97 -5.80 -10.11
N ASP A 89 -6.23 -4.82 -9.59
CA ASP A 89 -5.02 -4.29 -10.20
C ASP A 89 -3.80 -4.69 -9.36
N ILE A 90 -2.90 -5.47 -9.97
CA ILE A 90 -1.64 -5.93 -9.36
C ILE A 90 -0.42 -5.35 -10.07
N SER A 91 -0.60 -4.35 -10.93
CA SER A 91 0.51 -3.66 -11.62
C SER A 91 1.57 -3.11 -10.67
N PHE A 92 1.17 -2.85 -9.42
CA PHE A 92 2.03 -2.46 -8.31
C PHE A 92 3.15 -3.48 -7.99
N LEU A 93 2.92 -4.79 -8.16
CA LEU A 93 3.92 -5.84 -7.88
C LEU A 93 5.10 -5.87 -8.87
N GLY A 94 5.24 -4.83 -9.68
CA GLY A 94 6.11 -4.79 -10.84
C GLY A 94 5.42 -5.47 -12.02
N SER A 95 5.29 -4.74 -13.11
CA SER A 95 5.21 -5.40 -14.41
C SER A 95 6.49 -6.22 -14.55
N PRO A 96 6.46 -7.50 -14.96
CA PRO A 96 7.67 -8.11 -15.50
C PRO A 96 8.00 -7.30 -16.76
N THR A 97 8.85 -6.29 -16.64
CA THR A 97 9.45 -5.60 -17.77
C THR A 97 10.31 -6.63 -18.46
N ASN A 98 9.71 -7.38 -19.38
CA ASN A 98 10.45 -8.08 -20.41
C ASN A 98 11.02 -6.98 -21.31
N PRO A 99 12.34 -6.74 -21.35
CA PRO A 99 12.89 -5.85 -22.36
C PRO A 99 12.71 -6.56 -23.70
N THR A 100 11.65 -6.19 -24.44
CA THR A 100 11.55 -6.58 -25.83
C THR A 100 12.72 -5.92 -26.57
N THR A 101 13.43 -6.78 -27.28
CA THR A 101 14.67 -6.66 -28.08
C THR A 101 14.89 -5.32 -28.79
#